data_AF-A0A2U2RNQ1-F1
#
_entry.id   AF-A0A2U2RNQ1-F1
#
_cell.length_a   1.000
_cell.length_b   1.000
_cell.length_c   1.000
_cell.angle_alpha   90.00
_cell.angle_beta   90.00
_cell.angle_gamma   90.00
#
_symmetry.space_group_name_H-M   'P 1'
#
loop_
_entity.id
_entity.type
_entity.pdbx_description
1 polymer ?
#
loop_
_entity_poly.entity_id
_entity_poly.type
_entity_poly.pdbx_seq_one_letter_code
_entity_poly.pdbx_strand_id
1 'polypeptide(L)'
;MLLISWYGVAFACANRGFRGSMARRILPIHAVGVLPLLVWAGGATLAGERMSLRALLVLVVLGLVVYVPVYLLQHRLIVRAGATYNALLGLAVPIVVGVVSTLLGMASPPGAAQWCAGLLALAAMGVVVVSRSRR
;
A
#
# COMPACT_ATOMS: atom_id res chain seq x y z
N MET A 1 2.29 -0.29 12.94
CA MET A 1 2.44 1.05 12.31
C MET A 1 3.87 1.57 12.37
N LEU A 2 4.51 1.66 13.55
CA LEU A 2 5.89 2.15 13.68
C LEU A 2 6.94 1.39 12.85
N LEU A 3 6.84 0.05 12.79
CA LEU A 3 7.75 -0.80 11.98
C LEU A 3 7.69 -0.51 10.48
N ILE A 4 6.51 -0.21 9.94
CA ILE A 4 6.32 0.13 8.51
C ILE A 4 6.86 1.52 8.21
N SER A 5 6.62 2.49 9.10
CA SER A 5 7.17 3.84 8.97
C SER A 5 8.70 3.84 9.03
N TRP A 6 9.27 3.06 9.95
CA TRP A 6 10.72 2.86 10.06
C TRP A 6 11.28 2.22 8.80
N TYR A 7 10.66 1.14 8.31
CA TYR A 7 11.04 0.50 7.06
C TYR A 7 11.05 1.49 5.88
N GLY A 8 10.01 2.30 5.71
CA GLY A 8 9.95 3.27 4.61
C GLY A 8 11.07 4.30 4.64
N VAL A 9 11.44 4.79 5.84
CA VAL A 9 12.57 5.72 6.03
C VAL A 9 13.90 5.02 5.78
N ALA A 10 14.11 3.85 6.39
CA ALA A 10 15.35 3.06 6.21
C ALA A 10 15.55 2.67 4.74
N PHE A 11 14.48 2.25 4.06
CA PHE A 11 14.49 1.95 2.63
C PHE A 11 14.85 3.19 1.81
N ALA A 12 14.23 4.35 2.07
CA ALA A 12 14.57 5.59 1.37
C ALA A 12 16.06 5.96 1.53
N CYS A 13 16.59 5.84 2.75
CA CYS A 13 18.00 6.12 3.04
C CYS A 13 18.94 5.14 2.31
N ALA A 14 18.68 3.84 2.40
CA ALA A 14 19.53 2.79 1.79
C ALA A 14 19.49 2.80 0.24
N ASN A 15 18.51 3.46 -0.36
CA ASN A 15 18.28 3.49 -1.80
C ASN A 15 18.39 4.90 -2.40
N ARG A 16 18.92 5.86 -1.65
CA ARG A 16 19.03 7.26 -2.09
C ARG A 16 19.87 7.34 -3.37
N GLY A 17 19.33 8.01 -4.39
CA GLY A 17 20.00 8.16 -5.69
C GLY A 17 19.93 6.94 -6.61
N PHE A 18 19.22 5.86 -6.24
CA PHE A 18 19.05 4.70 -7.11
C PHE A 18 18.24 5.05 -8.37
N ARG A 19 18.79 4.72 -9.55
CA ARG A 19 18.19 5.00 -10.87
C ARG A 19 17.78 3.76 -11.67
N GLY A 20 18.02 2.56 -11.14
CA GLY A 20 17.75 1.29 -11.82
C GLY A 20 16.31 0.77 -11.65
N SER A 21 16.05 -0.44 -12.15
CA SER A 21 14.76 -1.11 -11.95
C SER A 21 14.55 -1.43 -10.47
N MET A 22 13.49 -0.88 -9.90
CA MET A 22 13.13 -1.11 -8.49
C MET A 22 12.76 -2.57 -8.22
N ALA A 23 12.28 -3.28 -9.24
CA ALA A 23 11.91 -4.69 -9.14
C ALA A 23 13.06 -5.55 -8.61
N ARG A 24 14.30 -5.31 -9.05
CA ARG A 24 15.48 -6.08 -8.59
C ARG A 24 15.74 -5.96 -7.09
N ARG A 25 15.37 -4.83 -6.47
CA ARG A 25 15.57 -4.61 -5.04
C ARG A 25 14.43 -5.13 -4.19
N ILE A 26 13.20 -5.12 -4.73
CA ILE A 26 11.99 -5.45 -3.98
C ILE A 26 11.61 -6.91 -4.11
N LEU A 27 11.78 -7.52 -5.29
CA LEU A 27 11.41 -8.93 -5.52
C LEU A 27 12.02 -9.89 -4.50
N PRO A 28 13.31 -9.78 -4.12
CA PRO A 28 13.88 -10.66 -3.09
C PRO A 28 13.20 -10.47 -1.72
N ILE A 29 12.94 -9.22 -1.31
CA ILE A 29 12.24 -8.91 -0.05
C ILE A 29 10.83 -9.48 -0.07
N HIS A 30 10.14 -9.32 -1.21
CA HIS A 30 8.79 -9.82 -1.39
C HIS A 30 8.74 -11.35 -1.40
N ALA A 31 9.70 -12.01 -2.02
CA ALA A 31 9.83 -13.47 -2.04
C ALA A 31 9.99 -14.04 -0.62
N VAL A 32 10.78 -13.39 0.24
CA VAL A 32 10.88 -13.77 1.66
C VAL A 32 9.56 -13.55 2.38
N GLY A 33 8.87 -12.43 2.11
CA GLY A 33 7.54 -12.13 2.67
C GLY A 33 6.43 -13.10 2.22
N VAL A 34 6.64 -13.85 1.13
CA VAL A 34 5.71 -14.90 0.68
C VAL A 34 5.81 -16.17 1.53
N LEU A 35 6.95 -16.43 2.19
CA LEU A 35 7.14 -17.66 2.98
C LEU A 35 6.10 -17.84 4.10
N PRO A 36 5.82 -16.83 4.96
CA PRO A 36 4.77 -16.95 5.97
C PRO A 36 3.38 -17.19 5.36
N LEU A 37 3.10 -16.60 4.20
CA LEU A 37 1.83 -16.78 3.50
C LEU A 37 1.68 -18.21 2.97
N LEU A 38 2.76 -18.80 2.44
CA LEU A 38 2.77 -20.20 2.00
C LEU A 38 2.60 -21.16 3.17
N VAL A 39 3.26 -20.90 4.30
CA VAL A 39 3.11 -21.69 5.53
C VAL A 39 1.67 -21.63 6.02
N TRP A 40 1.09 -20.42 6.09
CA TRP A 40 -0.29 -20.23 6.52
C TRP A 40 -1.28 -20.92 5.56
N ALA A 41 -1.13 -20.72 4.25
CA ALA A 41 -1.99 -21.33 3.24
C ALA A 41 -1.89 -22.86 3.25
N GLY A 42 -0.68 -23.41 3.45
CA GLY A 42 -0.48 -24.84 3.64
C GLY A 42 -1.21 -25.37 4.88
N GLY A 43 -1.11 -24.66 6.01
CA GLY A 43 -1.83 -24.99 7.24
C GLY A 43 -3.35 -24.96 7.06
N ALA A 44 -3.88 -23.92 6.43
CA ALA A 44 -5.32 -23.79 6.14
C ALA A 44 -5.83 -24.92 5.22
N THR A 45 -5.03 -25.28 4.21
CA THR A 45 -5.36 -26.40 3.30
C THR A 45 -5.38 -27.73 4.04
N LEU A 46 -4.41 -27.97 4.93
CA LEU A 46 -4.36 -29.17 5.78
C LEU A 46 -5.52 -29.22 6.80
N ALA A 47 -6.00 -28.07 7.26
CA ALA A 47 -7.18 -27.95 8.12
C ALA A 47 -8.51 -28.15 7.38
N GLY A 48 -8.47 -28.38 6.06
CA GLY A 48 -9.67 -28.64 5.25
C GLY A 48 -10.41 -27.38 4.79
N GLU A 49 -9.82 -26.19 4.96
CA GLU A 49 -10.38 -24.97 4.38
C GLU A 49 -10.38 -25.07 2.85
N ARG A 50 -11.54 -24.85 2.24
CA ARG A 50 -11.69 -24.95 0.78
C ARG A 50 -11.75 -23.57 0.16
N MET A 51 -10.74 -23.23 -0.62
CA MET A 51 -10.76 -22.05 -1.49
C MET A 51 -11.19 -22.46 -2.90
N SER A 52 -12.19 -21.78 -3.47
CA SER A 52 -12.60 -22.06 -4.84
C SER A 52 -11.50 -21.66 -5.82
N LEU A 53 -11.36 -22.41 -6.92
CA LEU A 53 -10.40 -22.09 -7.99
C LEU A 53 -10.64 -20.68 -8.57
N ARG A 54 -11.90 -20.26 -8.64
CA ARG A 54 -12.29 -18.92 -9.09
C ARG A 54 -11.77 -17.83 -8.14
N ALA A 55 -11.93 -18.01 -6.83
CA ALA A 55 -11.40 -17.07 -5.84
C ALA A 55 -9.86 -17.01 -5.91
N LEU A 56 -9.19 -18.16 -6.10
CA LEU A 56 -7.74 -18.20 -6.29
C LEU A 56 -7.29 -17.42 -7.51
N LEU A 57 -7.94 -17.62 -8.66
CA LEU A 57 -7.62 -16.88 -9.88
C LEU A 57 -7.80 -15.37 -9.69
N VAL A 58 -8.90 -14.94 -9.06
CA VAL A 58 -9.13 -13.52 -8.77
C VAL A 58 -8.02 -12.97 -7.86
N LEU A 59 -7.65 -13.69 -6.80
CA LEU A 59 -6.57 -13.26 -5.89
C LEU A 59 -5.21 -13.17 -6.59
N VAL A 60 -4.90 -14.13 -7.46
CA VAL A 60 -3.65 -14.12 -8.25
C VAL A 60 -3.62 -12.93 -9.20
N VAL A 61 -4.73 -12.67 -9.91
CA VAL A 61 -4.84 -11.50 -10.81
C VAL A 61 -4.72 -10.21 -10.01
N LEU A 62 -5.42 -10.08 -8.88
CA LEU A 62 -5.34 -8.91 -8.02
C LEU A 62 -3.90 -8.70 -7.51
N GLY A 63 -3.24 -9.77 -7.07
CA GLY A 63 -1.87 -9.76 -6.60
C GLY A 63 -0.88 -9.29 -7.66
N LEU A 64 -0.89 -9.93 -8.83
CA LEU A 64 0.10 -9.68 -9.88
C LEU A 64 -0.17 -8.43 -10.72
N VAL A 65 -1.43 -8.18 -11.06
CA VAL A 65 -1.81 -7.10 -11.99
C VAL A 65 -2.00 -5.78 -11.25
N VAL A 66 -2.47 -5.82 -10.00
CA VAL A 66 -2.77 -4.60 -9.23
C VAL A 66 -1.72 -4.36 -8.16
N TYR A 67 -1.55 -5.30 -7.23
CA TYR A 67 -0.72 -5.07 -6.05
C TYR A 67 0.77 -4.95 -6.37
N VAL A 68 1.33 -5.81 -7.22
CA VAL A 68 2.77 -5.75 -7.57
C VAL A 68 3.12 -4.40 -8.21
N PRO A 69 2.43 -3.91 -9.26
CA PRO A 69 2.71 -2.59 -9.83
C PRO A 69 2.55 -1.44 -8.84
N VAL A 70 1.48 -1.46 -8.03
CA VAL A 70 1.26 -0.45 -6.98
C VAL A 70 2.41 -0.45 -5.98
N TYR A 71 2.88 -1.62 -5.56
CA TYR A 71 3.97 -1.76 -4.60
C TYR A 71 5.31 -1.27 -5.16
N LEU A 72 5.61 -1.59 -6.42
CA LEU A 72 6.79 -1.07 -7.12
C LEU A 72 6.73 0.45 -7.28
N LEU A 73 5.56 0.99 -7.64
CA LEU A 73 5.34 2.42 -7.75
C LEU A 73 5.53 3.12 -6.40
N GLN A 74 4.96 2.56 -5.34
CA GLN A 74 5.08 3.07 -3.96
C GLN A 74 6.54 3.21 -3.55
N HIS A 75 7.36 2.17 -3.74
CA HIS A 75 8.77 2.23 -3.38
C HIS A 75 9.57 3.19 -4.26
N ARG A 76 9.22 3.30 -5.54
CA ARG A 76 9.81 4.29 -6.43
C ARG A 76 9.49 5.72 -6.00
N LEU A 77 8.26 5.98 -5.52
CA LEU A 77 7.87 7.26 -4.93
C LEU A 77 8.61 7.52 -3.62
N ILE A 78 8.76 6.51 -2.75
CA ILE A 78 9.54 6.63 -1.51
C ILE A 78 10.97 7.07 -1.80
N VAL A 79 11.62 6.50 -2.81
CA VAL A 79 13.01 6.86 -3.16
C VAL A 79 13.11 8.22 -3.86
N ARG A 80 12.12 8.61 -4.67
CA ARG A 80 12.16 9.86 -5.43
C ARG A 80 11.67 11.08 -4.64
N ALA A 81 10.56 10.93 -3.94
CA ALA A 81 9.85 12.01 -3.26
C ALA A 81 9.87 11.89 -1.72
N GLY A 82 10.41 10.77 -1.20
CA GLY A 82 10.52 10.54 0.24
C GLY A 82 9.31 9.81 0.84
N ALA A 83 9.53 9.23 2.03
CA ALA A 83 8.51 8.47 2.74
C ALA A 83 7.30 9.32 3.17
N THR A 84 7.51 10.60 3.49
CA THR A 84 6.42 11.51 3.92
C THR A 84 5.46 11.83 2.78
N TYR A 85 5.96 12.09 1.58
CA TYR A 85 5.12 12.29 0.40
C TYR A 85 4.32 11.03 0.06
N ASN A 86 4.96 9.86 0.12
CA ASN A 86 4.26 8.60 -0.11
C ASN A 86 3.15 8.35 0.93
N ALA A 87 3.38 8.71 2.20
CA ALA A 87 2.37 8.59 3.25
C ALA A 87 1.15 9.50 3.00
N LEU A 88 1.36 10.73 2.51
CA LEU A 88 0.29 11.62 2.08
C LEU A 88 -0.59 10.97 1.00
N LEU A 89 0.05 10.43 -0.05
CA LEU A 89 -0.68 9.76 -1.13
C LEU A 89 -1.47 8.56 -0.60
N GLY A 90 -0.89 7.79 0.33
CA GLY A 90 -1.55 6.68 1.00
C GLY A 90 -2.81 7.09 1.77
N LEU A 91 -2.85 8.29 2.37
CA LEU A 91 -4.03 8.79 3.07
C LEU A 91 -5.19 9.15 2.13
N ALA A 92 -4.91 9.44 0.87
CA ALA A 92 -5.95 9.70 -0.13
C ALA A 92 -6.62 8.41 -0.62
N VAL A 93 -5.92 7.27 -0.55
CA VAL A 93 -6.42 5.98 -1.09
C VAL A 93 -7.76 5.57 -0.48
N PRO A 94 -7.98 5.57 0.86
CA PRO A 94 -9.27 5.20 1.44
C PRO A 94 -10.44 6.07 0.96
N ILE A 95 -10.20 7.37 0.77
CA ILE A 95 -11.23 8.29 0.27
C ILE A 95 -11.58 7.96 -1.17
N VAL A 96 -10.57 7.80 -2.03
CA VAL A 96 -10.76 7.43 -3.45
C VAL A 96 -11.46 6.09 -3.57
N VAL A 97 -11.04 5.07 -2.81
CA VAL A 97 -11.68 3.75 -2.80
C VAL A 97 -13.13 3.85 -2.32
N GLY A 98 -13.41 4.66 -1.29
CA GLY A 98 -14.77 4.90 -0.81
C GLY A 98 -15.67 5.47 -1.91
N VAL A 99 -15.23 6.55 -2.56
CA VAL A 99 -15.97 7.19 -3.66
C VAL A 99 -16.19 6.23 -4.82
N VAL A 100 -15.14 5.55 -5.28
CA VAL A 100 -15.25 4.60 -6.40
C VAL A 100 -16.18 3.43 -6.05
N SER A 101 -16.11 2.92 -4.82
CA SER A 101 -16.98 1.83 -4.36
C SER A 101 -18.44 2.27 -4.32
N THR A 102 -18.73 3.50 -3.91
CA THR A 102 -20.07 4.07 -3.99
C THR A 102 -20.55 4.22 -5.43
N LEU A 103 -19.72 4.77 -6.32
CA LEU A 103 -20.06 4.95 -7.73
C LEU A 103 -20.33 3.63 -8.46
N LEU A 104 -19.66 2.56 -8.04
CA LEU A 104 -19.86 1.20 -8.56
C LEU A 104 -21.00 0.44 -7.86
N GLY A 105 -21.72 1.06 -6.92
CA GLY A 105 -22.81 0.43 -6.17
C GLY A 105 -22.35 -0.68 -5.21
N MET A 106 -21.06 -0.73 -4.87
CA MET A 106 -20.49 -1.75 -3.97
C MET A 106 -20.55 -1.34 -2.49
N ALA A 107 -20.75 -0.06 -2.20
CA ALA A 107 -20.81 0.47 -0.85
C ALA A 107 -21.76 1.67 -0.74
N SER A 108 -22.29 1.91 0.45
CA SER A 108 -23.02 3.14 0.76
C SER A 108 -22.11 4.38 0.63
N PRO A 109 -22.65 5.56 0.26
CA PRO A 109 -21.89 6.80 0.25
C PRO A 109 -21.26 7.09 1.62
N PRO A 110 -20.03 7.64 1.68
CA PRO A 110 -19.42 8.00 2.94
C PRO A 110 -20.25 9.06 3.67
N GLY A 111 -20.46 8.86 4.97
CA GLY A 111 -21.18 9.82 5.80
C GLY A 111 -20.40 11.12 6.01
N ALA A 112 -21.09 12.19 6.44
CA ALA A 112 -20.48 13.49 6.69
C ALA A 112 -19.27 13.42 7.65
N ALA A 113 -19.36 12.59 8.70
CA ALA A 113 -18.26 12.39 9.64
C ALA A 113 -17.00 11.77 8.98
N GLN A 114 -17.17 10.84 8.05
CA GLN A 114 -16.05 10.21 7.33
C GLN A 114 -15.38 11.21 6.38
N TRP A 115 -16.18 12.04 5.71
CA TRP A 115 -15.64 13.14 4.90
C TRP A 115 -14.85 14.14 5.74
N CYS A 116 -15.40 14.60 6.86
CA CYS A 116 -14.71 15.51 7.76
C CYS A 116 -13.40 14.91 8.29
N ALA A 117 -13.40 13.66 8.74
CA ALA A 117 -12.21 12.98 9.22
C ALA A 117 -11.15 12.81 8.11
N GLY A 118 -11.57 12.44 6.89
CA GLY A 118 -10.68 12.29 5.75
C GLY A 118 -10.03 13.61 5.33
N LEU A 119 -10.83 14.67 5.23
CA LEU A 119 -10.34 16.02 4.89
C LEU A 119 -9.41 16.57 5.97
N LEU A 120 -9.74 16.37 7.26
CA LEU A 120 -8.89 16.78 8.37
C LEU A 120 -7.55 16.04 8.37
N ALA A 121 -7.56 14.73 8.12
CA ALA A 121 -6.34 13.92 8.04
C ALA A 121 -5.43 14.37 6.88
N LEU A 122 -6.02 14.65 5.71
CA LEU A 122 -5.29 15.19 4.56
C LEU A 122 -4.71 16.58 4.85
N ALA A 123 -5.50 17.48 5.44
CA ALA A 123 -5.07 18.83 5.78
C ALA A 123 -3.92 18.82 6.82
N ALA A 124 -4.07 18.06 7.90
CA ALA A 124 -3.06 17.93 8.94
C ALA A 124 -1.73 17.41 8.36
N MET A 125 -1.79 16.39 7.51
CA MET A 125 -0.59 15.86 6.88
C MET A 125 0.01 16.82 5.84
N GLY A 126 -0.83 17.58 5.13
CA GLY A 126 -0.39 18.66 4.23
C GLY A 126 0.44 19.72 4.97
N VAL A 127 -0.02 20.14 6.16
CA VAL A 127 0.73 21.06 7.04
C VAL A 127 2.08 20.46 7.45
N VAL A 128 2.13 19.18 7.82
CA VAL A 128 3.38 18.49 8.18
C VAL A 128 4.38 18.48 7.02
N VAL A 129 3.90 18.30 5.78
CA VAL A 129 4.78 18.29 4.61
C VAL A 129 5.28 19.68 4.24
N VAL A 130 4.39 20.68 4.21
CA VAL A 130 4.78 22.07 3.91
C VAL A 130 5.74 22.63 4.97
N SER A 131 5.50 22.34 6.25
CA SER A 131 6.37 22.80 7.34
C SER A 131 7.77 22.17 7.31
N ARG A 132 7.89 20.95 6.77
CA ARG A 132 9.19 20.29 6.57
C ARG A 132 9.90 20.68 5.28
N SER A 133 9.21 21.16 4.26
CA SER A 133 9.87 21.64 3.02
C SER A 133 10.42 23.07 3.13
N ARG A 134 10.00 23.82 4.17
CA ARG A 134 10.46 25.19 4.45
C ARG A 134 11.64 25.26 5.42
N ARG A 135 12.09 24.12 5.95
CA ARG A 135 13.30 23.97 6.78
C ARG A 135 14.40 23.30 5.96
#